data_AF-A0A2D6X163-F1
#
_entry.id   AF-A0A2D6X163-F1
#
_cell.length_a   1.000
_cell.length_b   1.000
_cell.length_c   1.000
_cell.angle_alpha   90.00
_cell.angle_beta   90.00
_cell.angle_gamma   90.00
#
_symmetry.space_group_name_H-M   'P 1'
#
loop_
_entity.id
_entity.type
_entity.pdbx_description
1 polymer ?
#
loop_
_entity_poly.entity_id
_entity_poly.type
_entity_poly.pdbx_seq_one_letter_code
_entity_poly.pdbx_strand_id
1 'polypeptide(L)'
;MDLFEIKEGQVTFSPQALTLAPFAKLWERDKKDGKPVAVAEMAALYFYADYKSDFSEIYNPTEKLNIIKSVIVGMDDKWKPDKVFKEAVDFYKSRQETVSTILLGDARNAVDKISRFLRGINLNEEVNGRPKHDIKKIADTLGNLSRITESLQKLEEQVKKELQEAESMRGGHAKAIFEDGIA
;
A
#
# COMPACT_ATOMS: atom_id res chain seq x y z
N MET A 1 -10.23 -2.60 -6.94
CA MET A 1 -11.17 -3.74 -6.91
C MET A 1 -12.29 -3.32 -6.01
N ASP A 2 -13.50 -3.13 -6.51
CA ASP A 2 -14.60 -2.52 -5.73
C ASP A 2 -15.31 -3.58 -4.87
N LEU A 3 -14.58 -4.11 -3.89
CA LEU A 3 -15.09 -5.08 -2.93
C LEU A 3 -15.16 -4.53 -1.52
N PHE A 4 -14.53 -3.38 -1.27
CA PHE A 4 -14.46 -2.72 0.02
C PHE A 4 -14.90 -1.26 -0.15
N GLU A 5 -15.61 -0.74 0.83
CA GLU A 5 -16.11 0.63 0.85
C GLU A 5 -16.23 1.13 2.29
N ILE A 6 -16.09 2.44 2.49
CA ILE A 6 -16.37 3.06 3.79
C ILE A 6 -17.84 3.48 3.81
N LYS A 7 -18.64 2.85 4.67
CA LYS A 7 -20.03 3.21 4.93
C LYS A 7 -20.18 3.60 6.39
N GLU A 8 -20.72 4.79 6.64
CA GLU A 8 -20.94 5.32 8.00
C GLU A 8 -19.66 5.31 8.87
N GLY A 9 -18.49 5.53 8.24
CA GLY A 9 -17.20 5.53 8.93
C GLY A 9 -16.64 4.14 9.24
N GLN A 10 -17.28 3.07 8.78
CA GLN A 10 -16.79 1.69 8.93
C GLN A 10 -16.41 1.10 7.58
N VAL A 11 -15.32 0.32 7.56
CA VAL A 11 -14.99 -0.49 6.38
C VAL A 11 -16.00 -1.62 6.29
N THR A 12 -16.73 -1.64 5.18
CA THR A 12 -17.64 -2.71 4.80
C THR A 12 -17.13 -3.38 3.54
N PHE A 13 -17.53 -4.63 3.32
CA PHE A 13 -17.12 -5.37 2.13
C PHE A 13 -18.31 -6.12 1.53
N SER A 14 -18.28 -6.26 0.21
CA SER A 14 -19.32 -6.93 -0.55
C SER A 14 -19.30 -8.44 -0.27
N PRO A 15 -20.45 -9.15 -0.22
CA PRO A 15 -20.49 -10.61 -0.09
C PRO A 15 -19.63 -11.35 -1.14
N GLN A 16 -19.48 -10.75 -2.32
CA GLN A 16 -18.61 -11.21 -3.42
C GLN A 16 -17.14 -11.27 -3.01
N ALA A 17 -16.69 -10.51 -2.01
CA ALA A 17 -15.34 -10.66 -1.47
C ALA A 17 -15.14 -12.07 -0.93
N LEU A 18 -16.15 -12.65 -0.28
CA LEU A 18 -16.06 -13.99 0.31
C LEU A 18 -16.07 -15.11 -0.72
N THR A 19 -16.31 -14.84 -2.01
CA THR A 19 -16.15 -15.84 -3.07
C THR A 19 -14.69 -15.95 -3.54
N LEU A 20 -13.83 -15.01 -3.11
CA LEU A 20 -12.40 -15.02 -3.40
C LEU A 20 -11.67 -15.72 -2.26
N ALA A 21 -10.97 -16.81 -2.60
CA ALA A 21 -10.32 -17.67 -1.62
C ALA A 21 -9.45 -16.94 -0.56
N PRO A 22 -8.67 -15.89 -0.89
CA PRO A 22 -7.87 -15.19 0.12
C PRO A 22 -8.72 -14.51 1.21
N PHE A 23 -9.88 -13.94 0.85
CA PHE A 23 -10.78 -13.28 1.81
C PHE A 23 -11.68 -14.30 2.52
N ALA A 24 -12.13 -15.33 1.80
CA ALA A 24 -12.88 -16.43 2.38
C ALA A 24 -12.12 -17.09 3.55
N LYS A 25 -10.80 -17.32 3.39
CA LYS A 25 -9.95 -17.88 4.45
C LYS A 25 -9.92 -17.02 5.72
N LEU A 26 -9.87 -15.68 5.59
CA LEU A 26 -9.93 -14.75 6.73
C LEU A 26 -11.28 -14.87 7.45
N TRP A 27 -12.36 -14.96 6.69
CA TRP A 27 -13.72 -15.10 7.23
C TRP A 27 -13.96 -16.45 7.91
N GLU A 28 -13.50 -17.54 7.29
CA GLU A 28 -13.75 -18.89 7.77
C GLU A 28 -12.95 -19.24 9.01
N ARG A 29 -11.75 -18.67 9.19
CA ARG A 29 -10.91 -18.94 10.37
C ARG A 29 -11.47 -18.36 11.66
N ASP A 30 -12.19 -17.25 11.60
CA ASP A 30 -12.86 -16.70 12.77
C ASP A 30 -14.09 -17.55 13.06
N LYS A 31 -14.13 -18.22 14.22
CA LYS A 31 -15.24 -19.09 14.62
C LYS A 31 -16.25 -18.39 15.52
N LYS A 32 -16.01 -17.12 15.88
CA LYS A 32 -16.91 -16.35 16.75
C LYS A 32 -18.14 -15.88 15.96
N ASP A 33 -19.26 -15.76 16.67
CA ASP A 33 -20.46 -15.14 16.13
C ASP A 33 -20.18 -13.69 15.71
N GLY A 34 -20.70 -13.29 14.55
CA GLY A 34 -20.45 -11.96 13.98
C GLY A 34 -19.03 -11.76 13.40
N LYS A 35 -18.14 -12.76 13.51
CA LYS A 35 -16.81 -12.77 12.87
C LYS A 35 -15.96 -11.50 13.14
N PRO A 36 -15.89 -10.99 14.39
CA PRO A 36 -15.26 -9.70 14.70
C PRO A 36 -13.78 -9.64 14.31
N VAL A 37 -13.03 -10.75 14.40
CA VAL A 37 -11.62 -10.79 14.00
C VAL A 37 -11.50 -10.70 12.49
N ALA A 38 -12.32 -11.44 11.75
CA ALA A 38 -12.31 -11.37 10.29
C ALA A 38 -12.70 -9.97 9.78
N VAL A 39 -13.70 -9.34 10.40
CA VAL A 39 -14.11 -7.96 10.06
C VAL A 39 -12.96 -6.97 10.32
N ALA A 40 -12.30 -7.07 11.48
CA ALA A 40 -11.15 -6.24 11.81
C ALA A 40 -9.97 -6.47 10.84
N GLU A 41 -9.70 -7.70 10.45
CA GLU A 41 -8.65 -8.03 9.48
C GLU A 41 -8.97 -7.56 8.07
N MET A 42 -10.23 -7.67 7.64
CA MET A 42 -10.69 -7.14 6.36
C MET A 42 -10.58 -5.60 6.33
N ALA A 43 -10.89 -4.92 7.43
CA ALA A 43 -10.65 -3.49 7.58
C ALA A 43 -9.16 -3.14 7.56
N ALA A 44 -8.32 -3.91 8.26
CA ALA A 44 -6.86 -3.72 8.28
C ALA A 44 -6.25 -3.90 6.91
N LEU A 45 -6.70 -4.90 6.17
CA LEU A 45 -6.30 -5.14 4.81
C LEU A 45 -6.64 -3.94 3.92
N TYR A 46 -7.86 -3.43 3.99
CA TYR A 46 -8.28 -2.24 3.25
C TYR A 46 -7.40 -1.04 3.56
N PHE A 47 -7.28 -0.64 4.84
CA PHE A 47 -6.46 0.51 5.21
C PHE A 47 -4.97 0.32 4.88
N TYR A 48 -4.48 -0.91 4.91
CA TYR A 48 -3.09 -1.21 4.64
C TYR A 48 -2.76 -1.18 3.14
N ALA A 49 -3.65 -1.75 2.31
CA ALA A 49 -3.36 -2.10 0.93
C ALA A 49 -4.13 -1.29 -0.12
N ASP A 50 -5.23 -0.64 0.25
CA ASP A 50 -5.99 0.20 -0.68
C ASP A 50 -5.26 1.54 -0.93
N TYR A 51 -5.14 1.93 -2.20
CA TYR A 51 -4.51 3.21 -2.55
C TYR A 51 -5.35 4.42 -2.15
N LYS A 52 -6.67 4.24 -1.97
CA LYS A 52 -7.62 5.28 -1.51
C LYS A 52 -7.61 5.44 0.00
N SER A 53 -6.93 4.55 0.72
CA SER A 53 -6.88 4.63 2.17
C SER A 53 -6.26 5.95 2.64
N ASP A 54 -6.80 6.52 3.71
CA ASP A 54 -6.19 7.65 4.43
C ASP A 54 -4.77 7.34 4.96
N PHE A 55 -4.41 6.05 5.06
CA PHE A 55 -3.07 5.60 5.45
C PHE A 55 -2.13 5.41 4.26
N SER A 56 -2.57 5.69 3.02
CA SER A 56 -1.79 5.48 1.79
C SER A 56 -0.48 6.28 1.75
N GLU A 57 -0.41 7.40 2.48
CA GLU A 57 0.77 8.28 2.55
C GLU A 57 1.87 7.75 3.51
N ILE A 58 1.57 6.75 4.34
CA ILE A 58 2.56 6.16 5.26
C ILE A 58 3.40 5.12 4.51
N TYR A 59 4.67 5.46 4.26
CA TYR A 59 5.54 4.64 3.41
C TYR A 59 6.18 3.45 4.12
N ASN A 60 6.50 3.57 5.40
CA ASN A 60 7.12 2.47 6.14
C ASN A 60 6.06 1.39 6.40
N PRO A 61 6.17 0.17 5.81
CA PRO A 61 5.11 -0.83 5.92
C PRO A 61 4.88 -1.32 7.35
N THR A 62 5.95 -1.41 8.15
CA THR A 62 5.88 -1.83 9.55
C THR A 62 5.18 -0.77 10.39
N GLU A 63 5.55 0.49 10.21
CA GLU A 63 4.93 1.62 10.89
C GLU A 63 3.44 1.75 10.50
N LYS A 64 3.14 1.68 9.20
CA LYS A 64 1.79 1.73 8.67
C LYS A 64 0.91 0.67 9.33
N LEU A 65 1.35 -0.58 9.36
CA LEU A 65 0.57 -1.66 9.94
C LEU A 65 0.41 -1.50 11.47
N ASN A 66 1.44 -1.00 12.18
CA ASN A 66 1.35 -0.74 13.61
C ASN A 66 0.32 0.35 13.93
N ILE A 67 0.32 1.45 13.16
CA ILE A 67 -0.65 2.53 13.31
C ILE A 67 -2.06 1.99 13.03
N ILE A 68 -2.26 1.33 11.89
CA ILE A 68 -3.55 0.75 11.49
C ILE A 68 -4.08 -0.19 12.58
N LYS A 69 -3.24 -1.08 13.09
CA LYS A 69 -3.61 -1.99 14.17
C LYS A 69 -4.06 -1.24 15.43
N SER A 70 -3.42 -0.12 15.78
CA SER A 70 -3.75 0.64 16.98
C SER A 70 -5.10 1.36 16.91
N VAL A 71 -5.66 1.54 15.71
CA VAL A 71 -6.92 2.30 15.50
C VAL A 71 -8.08 1.43 15.03
N ILE A 72 -7.84 0.17 14.65
CA ILE A 72 -8.92 -0.72 14.21
C ILE A 72 -9.68 -1.30 15.40
N VAL A 73 -10.97 -1.02 15.41
CA VAL A 73 -11.92 -1.60 16.36
C VAL A 73 -12.00 -3.12 16.18
N GLY A 74 -11.94 -3.85 17.29
CA GLY A 74 -12.06 -5.32 17.30
C GLY A 74 -10.77 -6.08 17.01
N MET A 75 -9.65 -5.37 16.76
CA MET A 75 -8.34 -5.99 16.65
C MET A 75 -7.69 -6.18 18.02
N ASP A 76 -7.12 -7.36 18.27
CA ASP A 76 -6.40 -7.64 19.52
C ASP A 76 -5.04 -6.93 19.53
N ASP A 77 -4.66 -6.31 20.65
CA ASP A 77 -3.36 -5.66 20.85
C ASP A 77 -2.16 -6.61 20.62
N LYS A 78 -2.35 -7.91 20.74
CA LYS A 78 -1.35 -8.95 20.49
C LYS A 78 -1.42 -9.53 19.08
N TRP A 79 -2.41 -9.14 18.28
CA TRP A 79 -2.56 -9.60 16.90
C TRP A 79 -1.30 -9.33 16.08
N LYS A 80 -0.95 -10.28 15.20
CA LYS A 80 0.17 -10.13 14.27
C LYS A 80 -0.24 -10.63 12.89
N PRO A 81 0.23 -9.99 11.81
CA PRO A 81 -0.06 -10.43 10.46
C PRO A 81 0.53 -11.83 10.23
N ASP A 82 -0.35 -12.80 10.06
CA ASP A 82 0.02 -14.17 9.77
C ASP A 82 0.08 -14.42 8.25
N LYS A 83 0.30 -15.68 7.86
CA LYS A 83 0.41 -16.04 6.45
C LYS A 83 -0.88 -15.75 5.67
N VAL A 84 -2.04 -16.05 6.25
CA VAL A 84 -3.34 -15.87 5.58
C VAL A 84 -3.63 -14.38 5.36
N PHE A 85 -3.37 -13.52 6.35
CA PHE A 85 -3.51 -12.08 6.20
C PHE A 85 -2.59 -11.53 5.10
N LYS A 86 -1.32 -11.96 5.07
CA LYS A 86 -0.37 -11.55 4.04
C LYS A 86 -0.81 -11.98 2.63
N GLU A 87 -1.26 -13.22 2.47
CA GLU A 87 -1.79 -13.73 1.19
C GLU A 87 -2.99 -12.88 0.71
N ALA A 88 -3.90 -12.50 1.62
CA ALA A 88 -5.04 -11.66 1.29
C ALA A 88 -4.61 -10.24 0.89
N VAL A 89 -3.64 -9.65 1.60
CA VAL A 89 -3.06 -8.34 1.29
C VAL A 89 -2.39 -8.35 -0.09
N ASP A 90 -1.56 -9.35 -0.37
CA ASP A 90 -0.83 -9.46 -1.65
C ASP A 90 -1.81 -9.66 -2.81
N PHE A 91 -2.83 -10.49 -2.61
CA PHE A 91 -3.92 -10.61 -3.56
C PHE A 91 -4.63 -9.26 -3.79
N TYR A 92 -5.01 -8.54 -2.74
CA TYR A 92 -5.68 -7.25 -2.87
C TYR A 92 -4.82 -6.20 -3.61
N LYS A 93 -3.52 -6.15 -3.33
CA LYS A 93 -2.57 -5.26 -4.02
C LYS A 93 -2.46 -5.59 -5.51
N SER A 94 -2.23 -6.85 -5.86
CA SER A 94 -2.09 -7.27 -7.27
C SER A 94 -3.33 -6.98 -8.13
N ARG A 95 -4.53 -6.86 -7.54
CA ARG A 95 -5.75 -6.46 -8.26
C ARG A 95 -5.86 -4.96 -8.52
N GLN A 96 -5.02 -4.16 -7.88
CA GLN A 96 -4.93 -2.71 -8.02
C GLN A 96 -3.65 -2.27 -8.72
N GLU A 97 -2.71 -3.18 -8.93
CA GLU A 97 -1.46 -2.91 -9.62
C GLU A 97 -1.70 -2.50 -11.07
N THR A 98 -1.20 -1.31 -11.41
CA THR A 98 -0.94 -0.86 -12.77
C THR A 98 0.57 -0.73 -12.99
N VAL A 99 1.00 -0.63 -14.25
CA VAL A 99 2.41 -0.40 -14.59
C VAL A 99 2.97 0.80 -13.82
N SER A 100 2.19 1.88 -13.72
CA SER A 100 2.60 3.10 -13.04
C SER A 100 2.73 2.91 -11.52
N THR A 101 1.84 2.15 -10.88
CA THR A 101 1.97 1.83 -9.44
C THR A 101 3.21 0.98 -9.13
N ILE A 102 3.56 0.04 -10.02
CA ILE A 102 4.75 -0.79 -9.89
C ILE A 102 6.00 0.08 -10.02
N LEU A 103 6.07 0.92 -11.06
CA LEU A 103 7.17 1.85 -11.27
C LEU A 103 7.37 2.81 -10.10
N LEU A 104 6.27 3.29 -9.50
CA LEU A 104 6.34 4.13 -8.30
C LEU A 104 6.92 3.35 -7.11
N GLY A 105 6.52 2.09 -6.92
CA GLY A 105 7.11 1.21 -5.90
C GLY A 105 8.61 1.02 -6.09
N ASP A 106 9.04 0.75 -7.32
CA ASP A 106 10.45 0.58 -7.68
C ASP A 106 11.26 1.87 -7.48
N ALA A 107 10.70 3.02 -7.88
CA ALA A 107 11.32 4.32 -7.68
C ALA A 107 11.52 4.63 -6.19
N ARG A 108 10.49 4.40 -5.36
CA ARG A 108 10.58 4.57 -3.90
C ARG A 108 11.64 3.66 -3.28
N ASN A 109 11.71 2.40 -3.71
CA ASN A 109 12.72 1.45 -3.26
C ASN A 109 14.14 1.93 -3.62
N ALA A 110 14.35 2.43 -4.83
CA ALA A 110 15.63 3.00 -5.24
C ALA A 110 16.03 4.21 -4.38
N VAL A 111 15.09 5.13 -4.10
CA VAL A 111 15.33 6.30 -3.25
C VAL A 111 15.65 5.90 -1.80
N ASP A 112 14.96 4.92 -1.23
CA ASP A 112 15.28 4.41 0.12
C ASP A 112 16.70 3.82 0.17
N LYS A 113 17.10 3.04 -0.84
CA LYS A 113 18.48 2.51 -0.95
C LYS A 113 19.53 3.63 -1.03
N ILE A 114 19.26 4.69 -1.81
CA ILE A 114 20.12 5.88 -1.86
C ILE A 114 20.21 6.53 -0.47
N SER A 115 19.08 6.74 0.19
CA SER A 115 19.02 7.32 1.54
C SER A 115 19.81 6.49 2.57
N ARG A 116 19.69 5.16 2.55
CA ARG A 116 20.44 4.27 3.44
C ARG A 116 21.93 4.26 3.14
N PHE A 117 22.31 4.28 1.86
CA PHE A 117 23.70 4.41 1.45
C PHE A 117 24.31 5.71 1.99
N LEU A 118 23.62 6.85 1.80
CA LEU A 118 24.10 8.14 2.30
C LEU A 118 24.20 8.18 3.84
N ARG A 119 23.30 7.51 4.57
CA ARG A 119 23.37 7.40 6.04
C ARG A 119 24.49 6.49 6.53
N GLY A 120 24.81 5.44 5.77
CA GLY A 120 25.79 4.43 6.16
C GLY A 120 27.22 4.70 5.69
N ILE A 121 27.45 5.76 4.92
CA ILE A 121 28.75 6.01 4.31
C ILE A 121 29.77 6.52 5.34
N ASN A 122 30.97 5.94 5.32
CA ASN A 122 32.10 6.41 6.10
C ASN A 122 33.21 6.86 5.15
N LEU A 123 33.46 8.17 5.09
CA LEU A 123 34.47 8.76 4.20
C LEU A 123 35.91 8.40 4.57
N ASN A 124 36.14 7.92 5.79
CA ASN A 124 37.45 7.50 6.27
C ASN A 124 37.72 5.99 6.04
N GLU A 125 36.76 5.25 5.49
CA GLU A 125 36.94 3.83 5.23
C GLU A 125 37.86 3.61 4.02
N GLU A 126 38.90 2.79 4.20
CA GLU A 126 39.87 2.48 3.16
C GLU A 126 39.90 0.99 2.82
N VAL A 127 40.19 0.67 1.56
CA VAL A 127 40.46 -0.67 1.08
C VAL A 127 41.81 -0.64 0.36
N ASN A 128 42.78 -1.40 0.89
CA ASN A 128 44.16 -1.45 0.36
C ASN A 128 44.84 -0.06 0.30
N GLY A 129 44.67 0.76 1.34
CA GLY A 129 45.27 2.09 1.43
C GLY A 129 44.70 3.13 0.46
N ARG A 130 43.49 2.89 -0.06
CA ARG A 130 42.75 3.84 -0.89
C ARG A 130 41.36 4.08 -0.30
N PRO A 131 40.80 5.29 -0.40
CA PRO A 131 39.42 5.55 0.01
C PRO A 131 38.48 4.56 -0.67
N LYS A 132 37.66 3.88 0.13
CA LYS A 132 36.65 2.93 -0.34
C LYS A 132 35.58 3.62 -1.17
N HIS A 133 35.26 4.87 -0.85
CA HIS A 133 34.21 5.64 -1.47
C HIS A 133 34.76 6.84 -2.23
N ASP A 134 34.24 7.04 -3.45
CA ASP A 134 34.60 8.16 -4.31
C ASP A 134 33.81 9.42 -3.92
N ILE A 135 34.52 10.39 -3.33
CA ILE A 135 33.94 11.66 -2.85
C ILE A 135 33.21 12.41 -3.97
N LYS A 136 33.72 12.36 -5.20
CA LYS A 136 33.09 13.06 -6.33
C LYS A 136 31.73 12.46 -6.64
N LYS A 137 31.63 11.13 -6.68
CA LYS A 137 30.33 10.45 -6.91
C LYS A 137 29.33 10.73 -5.80
N ILE A 138 29.79 10.87 -4.56
CA ILE A 138 28.93 11.26 -3.43
C ILE A 138 28.42 12.69 -3.63
N ALA A 139 29.31 13.64 -3.94
CA ALA A 139 28.94 15.02 -4.20
C ALA A 139 27.95 15.14 -5.38
N ASP A 140 28.18 14.40 -6.46
CA ASP A 140 27.27 14.32 -7.61
C ASP A 140 25.90 13.74 -7.21
N THR A 141 25.89 12.70 -6.36
CA THR A 141 24.64 12.11 -5.84
C THR A 141 23.86 13.13 -5.01
N LEU A 142 24.54 13.85 -4.10
CA LEU A 142 23.94 14.91 -3.28
C LEU A 142 23.37 16.03 -4.14
N GLY A 143 24.09 16.48 -5.16
CA GLY A 143 23.62 17.50 -6.10
C GLY A 143 22.40 17.08 -6.92
N ASN A 144 22.18 15.78 -7.10
CA ASN A 144 21.03 15.24 -7.82
C ASN A 144 19.81 14.95 -6.93
N LEU A 145 19.92 15.03 -5.60
CA LEU A 145 18.84 14.66 -4.67
C LEU A 145 17.56 15.47 -4.89
N SER A 146 17.67 16.78 -5.12
CA SER A 146 16.50 17.63 -5.38
C SER A 146 15.74 17.17 -6.63
N ARG A 147 16.45 16.88 -7.72
CA ARG A 147 15.85 16.39 -8.98
C ARG A 147 15.20 15.02 -8.81
N ILE A 148 15.83 14.12 -8.04
CA ILE A 148 15.27 12.79 -7.74
C ILE A 148 13.96 12.95 -6.96
N THR A 149 13.95 13.83 -5.96
CA THR A 149 12.77 14.09 -5.13
C THR A 149 11.63 14.69 -5.94
N GLU A 150 11.90 15.70 -6.76
CA GLU A 150 10.93 16.30 -7.67
C GLU A 150 10.36 15.29 -8.67
N SER A 151 11.22 14.41 -9.21
CA SER A 151 10.79 13.37 -10.16
C SER A 151 9.90 12.33 -9.49
N LEU A 152 10.21 11.96 -8.25
CA LEU A 152 9.39 11.06 -7.44
C LEU A 152 8.01 11.68 -7.14
N GLN A 153 7.97 12.94 -6.70
CA GLN A 153 6.71 13.66 -6.43
C GLN A 153 5.81 13.73 -7.67
N LYS A 154 6.39 14.04 -8.84
CA LYS A 154 5.64 14.06 -10.11
C LYS A 154 5.07 12.68 -10.46
N LEU A 155 5.85 11.62 -10.28
CA LEU A 155 5.37 10.25 -10.50
C LEU A 155 4.23 9.89 -9.53
N GLU A 156 4.33 10.30 -8.26
CA GLU A 156 3.27 10.12 -7.26
C GLU A 156 1.97 10.81 -7.66
N GLU A 157 2.04 12.07 -8.09
CA GLU A 157 0.87 12.81 -8.58
C GLU A 157 0.25 12.17 -9.82
N GLN A 158 1.08 11.69 -10.76
CA GLN A 158 0.61 11.03 -11.98
C GLN A 158 -0.11 9.72 -11.65
N VAL A 159 0.47 8.87 -10.80
CA VAL A 159 -0.16 7.62 -10.36
C VAL A 159 -1.46 7.91 -9.61
N LYS A 160 -1.48 8.92 -8.73
CA LYS A 160 -2.71 9.29 -8.00
C LYS A 160 -3.84 9.71 -8.97
N LYS A 161 -3.52 10.51 -9.99
CA LYS A 161 -4.49 10.91 -11.02
C LYS A 161 -4.98 9.72 -11.84
N GLU A 162 -4.08 8.85 -12.32
CA GLU A 162 -4.43 7.63 -13.06
C GLU A 162 -5.41 6.75 -12.27
N LEU A 163 -5.15 6.55 -10.98
CA LEU A 163 -5.99 5.73 -10.12
C LEU A 163 -7.38 6.36 -9.88
N GLN A 164 -7.44 7.69 -9.72
CA GLN A 164 -8.70 8.44 -9.59
C GLN A 164 -9.54 8.42 -10.90
N GLU A 165 -8.89 8.54 -12.06
CA GLU A 165 -9.57 8.48 -13.36
C GLU A 165 -10.11 7.07 -13.65
N ALA A 166 -9.30 6.03 -13.37
CA ALA A 166 -9.72 4.63 -13.50
C ALA A 166 -10.95 4.30 -12.65
N GLU A 167 -11.08 4.94 -11.49
CA GLU A 167 -12.26 4.85 -10.63
C GLU A 167 -13.47 5.57 -11.23
N SER A 168 -13.32 6.84 -11.65
CA SER A 168 -14.42 7.63 -12.22
C SER A 168 -15.08 6.91 -13.40
N MET A 169 -14.28 6.30 -14.27
CA MET A 169 -14.77 5.50 -15.38
C MET A 169 -15.57 4.27 -14.91
N ARG A 170 -15.10 3.56 -13.87
CA ARG A 170 -15.81 2.38 -13.34
C ARG A 170 -17.11 2.74 -12.62
N GLY A 171 -17.11 3.80 -11.81
CA GLY A 171 -18.30 4.29 -11.10
C GLY A 171 -19.37 4.86 -12.05
N GLY A 172 -18.94 5.54 -13.11
CA GLY A 172 -19.83 6.04 -14.17
C GLY A 172 -20.50 4.90 -14.95
N HIS A 173 -19.76 3.84 -15.30
CA HIS A 173 -20.32 2.66 -15.95
C HIS A 173 -21.29 1.89 -15.05
N ALA A 174 -21.02 1.78 -13.75
CA ALA A 174 -21.95 1.15 -12.81
C ALA A 174 -23.29 1.91 -12.76
N LYS A 175 -23.26 3.25 -12.59
CA LYS A 175 -24.50 4.06 -12.56
C LYS A 175 -25.31 3.94 -13.85
N ALA A 176 -24.67 4.00 -15.02
CA ALA A 176 -25.36 3.87 -16.30
C ALA A 176 -26.07 2.51 -16.47
N ILE A 177 -25.43 1.41 -16.06
CA ILE A 177 -26.02 0.06 -16.13
C ILE A 177 -27.21 -0.09 -15.15
N PHE A 178 -27.16 0.55 -13.97
CA PHE A 178 -28.28 0.52 -13.03
C PHE A 178 -29.45 1.42 -13.46
N GLU A 179 -29.19 2.51 -14.18
CA GLU A 179 -30.23 3.38 -14.74
C GLU A 179 -30.91 2.75 -15.97
N ASP A 180 -30.17 2.03 -16.82
CA ASP A 180 -30.71 1.34 -18.01
C ASP A 180 -31.40 0.00 -17.69
N GLY A 181 -31.26 -0.51 -16.46
CA GLY A 181 -31.80 -1.80 -16.02
C GLY A 181 -33.19 -1.76 -15.37
N ILE A 182 -33.85 -0.60 -15.34
CA ILE A 182 -35.23 -0.43 -14.87
C ILE A 182 -36.08 0.13 -16.02
N ALA A 183 -36.53 -0.77 -16.89
CA ALA A 183 -37.64 -0.56 -17.82
C ALA A 183 -38.38 -1.89 -18.05
#